data_AF-A0A8K0Y322-F1
#
_entry.id   AF-A0A8K0Y322-F1
#
_cell.length_a   1.000
_cell.length_b   1.000
_cell.length_c   1.000
_cell.angle_alpha   90.00
_cell.angle_beta   90.00
_cell.angle_gamma   90.00
#
_symmetry.space_group_name_H-M   'P 1'
#
loop_
_entity.id
_entity.type
_entity.pdbx_description
1 polymer ?
#
loop_
_entity_poly.entity_id
_entity_poly.type
_entity_poly.pdbx_seq_one_letter_code
_entity_poly.pdbx_strand_id
1 'polypeptide(L)'
;MIGLLPYVIGAAVVGILHMSAPDHWVTLCVLARNKQWAPKKLFGISFVAAVGHVGLSVVMGLAVVILGLVFSHLISYYLDTGIGIIMVGAGLIVGIKPLVVKRDHHHDHGHEHNIDTHDNEVKEGVGKLTQGMGYFAVLGAALSPDPSIIPIYLSAISAGFYFALELSAVFAIASILTLLLLVKLGTVGLAKTFEKIPEKYNDSLVGFVIAAIGVYVLVAR
;
A
#
# COMPACT_ATOMS: atom_id res chain seq x y z
N MET A 1 19.91 -0.28 -24.79
CA MET A 1 18.55 0.26 -24.53
C MET A 1 17.92 -0.62 -23.49
N ILE A 2 17.88 -0.16 -22.24
CA ILE A 2 17.22 -0.88 -21.14
C ILE A 2 15.75 -1.06 -21.53
N GLY A 3 15.24 -2.29 -21.48
CA GLY A 3 13.80 -2.52 -21.64
C GLY A 3 13.08 -1.86 -20.47
N LEU A 4 12.26 -0.85 -20.73
CA LEU A 4 11.47 -0.16 -19.70
C LEU A 4 10.26 -0.99 -19.22
N LEU A 5 9.89 -2.00 -20.00
CA LEU A 5 8.73 -2.85 -19.78
C LEU A 5 8.69 -3.53 -18.39
N PRO A 6 9.80 -4.07 -17.83
CA PRO A 6 9.76 -4.74 -16.53
C PRO A 6 9.42 -3.80 -15.37
N TYR A 7 9.75 -2.51 -15.46
CA TYR A 7 9.36 -1.53 -14.45
C TYR A 7 7.87 -1.21 -14.51
N VAL A 8 7.31 -1.12 -15.72
CA VAL A 8 5.87 -0.92 -15.93
C VAL A 8 5.07 -2.10 -15.41
N ILE A 9 5.52 -3.33 -15.73
CA ILE A 9 4.94 -4.56 -15.18
C ILE A 9 5.08 -4.56 -13.65
N GLY A 10 6.26 -4.20 -13.14
CA GLY A 10 6.53 -4.07 -11.72
C GLY A 10 5.55 -3.13 -11.01
N ALA A 11 5.31 -1.94 -11.56
CA ALA A 11 4.39 -0.95 -11.01
C ALA A 11 2.96 -1.49 -10.97
N ALA A 12 2.51 -2.16 -12.03
CA ALA A 12 1.20 -2.79 -12.07
C ALA A 12 1.08 -3.91 -11.03
N VAL A 13 2.07 -4.80 -10.95
CA VAL A 13 2.09 -5.92 -10.01
C VAL A 13 2.12 -5.44 -8.58
N VAL A 14 2.97 -4.47 -8.23
CA VAL A 14 3.01 -3.89 -6.88
C VAL A 14 1.68 -3.23 -6.54
N GLY A 15 1.09 -2.45 -7.45
CA GLY A 15 -0.23 -1.85 -7.22
C GLY A 15 -1.34 -2.87 -6.98
N ILE A 16 -1.36 -3.96 -7.75
CA ILE A 16 -2.32 -5.06 -7.55
C ILE A 16 -2.08 -5.74 -6.21
N LEU A 17 -0.83 -6.15 -5.92
CA LEU A 17 -0.52 -6.95 -4.75
C LEU A 17 -0.70 -6.17 -3.44
N HIS A 18 -0.23 -4.93 -3.40
CA HIS A 18 -0.42 -4.03 -2.26
C HIS A 18 -1.89 -3.86 -1.95
N MET A 19 -2.69 -3.54 -2.97
CA MET A 19 -4.13 -3.31 -2.79
C MET A 19 -4.94 -4.61 -2.61
N SER A 20 -4.33 -5.76 -2.83
CA SER A 20 -4.94 -7.07 -2.58
C SER A 20 -4.89 -7.48 -1.13
N ALA A 21 -4.04 -6.83 -0.31
CA ALA A 21 -4.01 -7.06 1.12
C ALA A 21 -5.41 -6.78 1.74
N PRO A 22 -5.90 -7.66 2.63
CA PRO A 22 -7.22 -7.52 3.23
C PRO A 22 -7.36 -6.28 4.13
N ASP A 23 -6.27 -5.62 4.49
CA ASP A 23 -6.21 -4.43 5.34
C ASP A 23 -7.06 -3.24 4.84
N HIS A 24 -7.10 -2.97 3.53
CA HIS A 24 -7.84 -1.82 2.98
C HIS A 24 -9.30 -2.15 2.68
N TRP A 25 -9.57 -3.24 1.95
CA TRP A 25 -10.91 -3.50 1.43
C TRP A 25 -11.79 -4.29 2.40
N VAL A 26 -11.24 -5.18 3.23
CA VAL A 26 -12.03 -5.93 4.22
C VAL A 26 -12.51 -5.00 5.32
N THR A 27 -11.65 -4.09 5.78
CA THR A 27 -12.02 -3.08 6.80
C THR A 27 -13.17 -2.19 6.32
N LEU A 28 -13.13 -1.74 5.06
CA LEU A 28 -14.23 -0.99 4.45
C LEU A 28 -15.51 -1.83 4.32
N CYS A 29 -15.41 -3.10 3.91
CA CYS A 29 -16.56 -4.01 3.84
C CYS A 29 -17.18 -4.28 5.23
N VAL A 30 -16.36 -4.46 6.27
CA VAL A 30 -16.81 -4.66 7.65
C VAL A 30 -17.46 -3.39 8.21
N LEU A 31 -16.86 -2.22 7.97
CA LEU A 31 -17.43 -0.93 8.36
C LEU A 31 -18.78 -0.69 7.69
N ALA A 32 -18.90 -0.96 6.39
CA ALA A 32 -20.15 -0.83 5.65
C ALA A 32 -21.23 -1.79 6.16
N ARG A 33 -20.85 -3.03 6.54
CA ARG A 33 -21.77 -3.98 7.15
C ARG A 33 -22.26 -3.50 8.52
N ASN A 34 -21.36 -2.99 9.37
CA ASN A 34 -21.70 -2.46 10.69
C ASN A 34 -22.59 -1.21 10.62
N LYS A 35 -22.36 -0.34 9.64
CA LYS A 35 -23.17 0.88 9.42
C LYS A 35 -24.34 0.66 8.46
N GLN A 36 -24.62 -0.58 8.05
CA GLN A 36 -25.69 -0.97 7.11
C GLN A 36 -25.74 -0.12 5.83
N TRP A 37 -24.59 0.15 5.22
CA TRP A 37 -24.55 0.95 3.99
C TRP A 37 -25.09 0.20 2.78
N ALA A 38 -25.79 0.92 1.92
CA ALA A 38 -26.10 0.43 0.59
C ALA A 38 -24.79 0.18 -0.21
N PRO A 39 -24.73 -0.84 -1.09
CA PRO A 39 -23.54 -1.16 -1.88
C PRO A 39 -22.99 0.03 -2.68
N LYS A 40 -23.88 0.90 -3.19
CA LYS A 40 -23.50 2.12 -3.91
C LYS A 40 -22.70 3.09 -3.03
N LYS A 41 -23.08 3.23 -1.75
CA LYS A 41 -22.38 4.11 -0.80
C LYS A 41 -21.00 3.55 -0.44
N LEU A 42 -20.89 2.24 -0.20
CA LEU A 42 -19.60 1.57 0.01
C LEU A 42 -18.67 1.76 -1.20
N PHE A 43 -19.18 1.56 -2.42
CA PHE A 43 -18.39 1.72 -3.64
C PHE A 43 -17.89 3.16 -3.80
N GLY A 44 -18.75 4.17 -3.58
CA GLY A 44 -18.36 5.58 -3.66
C GLY A 44 -17.31 5.97 -2.62
N ILE A 45 -17.47 5.55 -1.37
CA ILE A 45 -16.49 5.81 -0.31
C ILE A 45 -15.17 5.10 -0.61
N SER A 46 -15.22 3.85 -1.08
CA SER A 46 -14.02 3.08 -1.45
C SER A 46 -13.27 3.73 -2.62
N PHE A 47 -13.99 4.28 -3.60
CA PHE A 47 -13.39 5.01 -4.71
C PHE A 47 -12.65 6.27 -4.23
N VAL A 48 -13.28 7.08 -3.39
CA VAL A 48 -12.65 8.29 -2.83
C VAL A 48 -11.43 7.93 -1.98
N ALA A 49 -11.54 6.88 -1.14
CA ALA A 49 -10.41 6.38 -0.37
C ALA A 49 -9.26 5.91 -1.25
N ALA A 50 -9.55 5.10 -2.28
CA ALA A 50 -8.55 4.63 -3.24
C ALA A 50 -7.82 5.78 -3.94
N VAL A 51 -8.57 6.78 -4.44
CA VAL A 51 -8.00 7.95 -5.11
C VAL A 51 -7.16 8.78 -4.14
N GLY A 52 -7.62 8.98 -2.90
CA GLY A 52 -6.86 9.70 -1.88
C GLY A 52 -5.56 9.00 -1.51
N HIS A 53 -5.64 7.72 -1.14
CA HIS A 53 -4.51 6.84 -0.82
C HIS A 53 -3.45 6.82 -1.94
N VAL A 54 -3.89 6.49 -3.15
CA VAL A 54 -3.01 6.37 -4.32
C VAL A 54 -2.45 7.74 -4.71
N GLY A 55 -3.27 8.79 -4.67
CA GLY A 55 -2.83 10.15 -4.98
C GLY A 55 -1.72 10.62 -4.04
N LEU A 56 -1.87 10.40 -2.74
CA LEU A 56 -0.85 10.73 -1.74
C LEU A 56 0.42 9.89 -1.93
N SER A 57 0.27 8.60 -2.24
CA SER A 57 1.40 7.70 -2.54
C SER A 57 2.17 8.13 -3.79
N VAL A 58 1.46 8.54 -4.85
CA VAL A 58 2.06 9.06 -6.09
C VAL A 58 2.79 10.38 -5.83
N VAL A 59 2.20 11.31 -5.06
CA VAL A 59 2.86 12.56 -4.70
C VAL A 59 4.15 12.30 -3.92
N MET A 60 4.12 11.37 -2.96
CA MET A 60 5.31 10.95 -2.21
C MET A 60 6.37 10.35 -3.13
N GLY A 61 5.99 9.44 -4.04
CA GLY A 61 6.90 8.84 -5.01
C GLY A 61 7.52 9.88 -5.97
N LEU A 62 6.72 10.79 -6.51
CA LEU A 62 7.19 11.86 -7.39
C LEU A 62 8.16 12.80 -6.67
N ALA A 63 7.93 13.09 -5.38
CA ALA A 63 8.87 13.86 -4.58
C ALA A 63 10.25 13.17 -4.49
N VAL A 64 10.28 11.84 -4.29
CA VAL A 64 11.52 11.05 -4.31
C VAL A 64 12.22 11.13 -5.66
N VAL A 65 11.46 11.03 -6.77
CA VAL A 65 12.04 11.15 -8.13
C VAL A 65 12.63 12.53 -8.37
N ILE A 66 11.91 13.60 -8.00
CA ILE A 66 12.39 14.97 -8.16
C ILE A 66 13.69 15.18 -7.38
N LEU A 67 13.74 14.73 -6.12
CA LEU A 67 14.96 14.77 -5.33
C LEU A 67 16.08 13.96 -6.01
N GLY A 68 15.78 12.74 -6.44
CA GLY A 68 16.72 11.88 -7.17
C GLY A 68 17.32 12.53 -8.42
N LEU A 69 16.49 13.22 -9.21
CA LEU A 69 16.92 13.92 -10.43
C LEU A 69 17.84 15.12 -10.13
N VAL A 70 17.69 15.77 -8.97
CA VAL A 70 18.60 16.85 -8.54
C VAL A 70 19.99 16.29 -8.23
N PHE A 71 20.08 15.13 -7.57
CA PHE A 71 21.35 14.51 -7.19
C PHE A 71 21.96 13.61 -8.27
N SER A 72 21.20 13.23 -9.31
CA SER A 72 21.64 12.26 -10.32
C SER A 72 22.87 12.70 -11.11
N HIS A 73 23.08 14.01 -11.27
CA HIS A 73 24.22 14.60 -11.96
C HIS A 73 25.55 14.41 -11.20
N LEU A 74 25.50 14.13 -9.88
CA LEU A 74 26.69 13.97 -9.04
C LEU A 74 27.20 12.51 -9.01
N ILE A 75 26.33 11.53 -9.27
CA ILE A 75 26.59 10.09 -9.06
C ILE A 75 26.29 9.26 -10.32
N SER A 76 26.20 9.89 -11.49
CA SER A 76 25.66 9.29 -12.72
C SER A 76 26.29 7.94 -13.10
N TYR A 77 27.59 7.74 -12.82
CA TYR A 77 28.27 6.47 -13.09
C TYR A 77 27.84 5.31 -12.17
N TYR A 78 27.47 5.58 -10.93
CA TYR A 78 27.09 4.56 -9.94
C TYR A 78 25.59 4.54 -9.63
N LEU A 79 24.79 5.38 -10.28
CA LEU A 79 23.39 5.61 -9.94
C LEU A 79 22.53 4.35 -10.10
N ASP A 80 22.60 3.70 -11.26
CA ASP A 80 21.89 2.43 -11.50
C ASP A 80 22.37 1.33 -10.54
N THR A 81 23.66 1.37 -10.19
CA THR A 81 24.29 0.50 -9.19
C THR A 81 23.71 0.66 -7.81
N GLY A 82 23.64 1.88 -7.31
CA GLY A 82 22.99 2.21 -6.06
C GLY A 82 21.52 1.79 -6.05
N ILE A 83 20.75 2.15 -7.10
CA ILE A 83 19.31 1.84 -7.18
C ILE A 83 19.08 0.33 -7.11
N GLY A 84 19.79 -0.46 -7.91
CA GLY A 84 19.61 -1.91 -7.92
C GLY A 84 19.94 -2.55 -6.56
N ILE A 85 21.02 -2.12 -5.91
CA ILE A 85 21.39 -2.62 -4.57
C ILE A 85 20.32 -2.23 -3.53
N ILE A 86 19.85 -0.98 -3.54
CA ILE A 86 18.80 -0.50 -2.64
C ILE A 86 17.50 -1.28 -2.85
N MET A 87 17.10 -1.51 -4.10
CA MET A 87 15.88 -2.27 -4.42
C MET A 87 15.99 -3.73 -3.98
N VAL A 88 17.13 -4.39 -4.21
CA VAL A 88 17.34 -5.77 -3.73
C VAL A 88 17.30 -5.81 -2.20
N GLY A 89 18.02 -4.92 -1.52
CA GLY A 89 18.04 -4.87 -0.07
C GLY A 89 16.66 -4.59 0.53
N ALA A 90 15.99 -3.54 0.06
CA ALA A 90 14.65 -3.17 0.51
C ALA A 90 13.63 -4.28 0.20
N GLY A 91 13.67 -4.85 -1.00
CA GLY A 91 12.79 -5.92 -1.42
C GLY A 91 12.97 -7.20 -0.59
N LEU A 92 14.20 -7.58 -0.26
CA LEU A 92 14.46 -8.72 0.62
C LEU A 92 14.02 -8.45 2.06
N ILE A 93 14.22 -7.24 2.59
CA ILE A 93 13.76 -6.87 3.93
C ILE A 93 12.23 -6.93 4.00
N VAL A 94 11.53 -6.30 3.05
CA VAL A 94 10.07 -6.33 2.96
C VAL A 94 9.56 -7.74 2.67
N GLY A 95 10.30 -8.52 1.87
CA GLY A 95 9.96 -9.89 1.48
C GLY A 95 10.04 -10.90 2.63
N ILE A 96 11.12 -10.82 3.42
CA ILE A 96 11.49 -11.83 4.42
C ILE A 96 10.91 -11.51 5.80
N LYS A 97 10.86 -10.22 6.18
CA LYS A 97 10.38 -9.79 7.51
C LYS A 97 8.99 -10.36 7.86
N PRO A 98 7.97 -10.33 6.97
CA PRO A 98 6.65 -10.90 7.24
C PRO A 98 6.64 -12.43 7.39
N LEU A 99 7.64 -13.13 6.85
CA LEU A 99 7.74 -14.61 6.91
C LEU A 99 8.45 -15.10 8.16
N VAL A 100 9.48 -14.36 8.61
CA VAL A 100 10.37 -14.76 9.70
C VAL A 100 9.87 -14.23 11.04
N VAL A 101 9.35 -13.01 11.07
CA VAL A 101 8.77 -12.44 12.27
C VAL A 101 7.40 -13.09 12.45
N LYS A 102 7.28 -13.99 13.43
CA LYS A 102 5.97 -14.38 13.96
C LYS A 102 5.33 -13.11 14.49
N ARG A 103 4.46 -12.49 13.69
CA ARG A 103 3.43 -11.63 14.24
C ARG A 103 2.52 -12.58 15.03
N ASP A 104 2.79 -12.70 16.33
CA ASP A 104 1.73 -13.05 17.26
C ASP A 104 0.56 -12.12 16.94
N HIS A 105 -0.66 -12.65 16.96
CA HIS A 105 -1.88 -11.92 16.61
C HIS A 105 -2.11 -10.74 17.57
N HIS A 106 -1.31 -9.69 17.45
CA HIS A 106 -1.60 -8.38 17.99
C HIS A 106 -2.43 -7.69 16.92
N HIS A 107 -3.73 -7.63 17.20
CA HIS A 107 -4.55 -6.54 16.74
C HIS A 107 -3.76 -5.25 16.97
N ASP A 108 -3.17 -4.69 15.92
CA ASP A 108 -2.61 -3.34 15.97
C ASP A 108 -3.79 -2.37 15.95
N HIS A 109 -4.55 -2.41 17.05
CA HIS A 109 -5.29 -1.25 17.50
C HIS A 109 -4.23 -0.28 17.96
N GLY A 110 -3.94 0.72 17.13
CA GLY A 110 -3.07 1.81 17.52
C GLY A 110 -3.54 2.39 18.85
N HIS A 111 -2.81 2.10 19.93
CA HIS A 111 -2.92 2.75 21.22
C HIS A 111 -1.56 2.66 21.93
N GLU A 112 -0.74 3.68 21.73
CA GLU A 112 0.14 4.14 22.80
C GLU A 112 -0.76 4.78 23.87
N HIS A 113 -0.87 4.13 25.03
CA HIS A 113 -0.54 4.66 26.36
C HIS A 113 -1.24 3.85 27.46
N ASN A 114 -0.42 3.39 28.41
CA ASN A 114 -0.80 2.96 29.75
C ASN A 114 -1.87 3.86 30.38
N ILE A 115 -2.84 3.25 31.08
CA ILE A 115 -3.17 3.51 32.49
C ILE A 115 -4.15 2.42 32.94
N ASP A 116 -3.75 1.70 33.97
CA ASP A 116 -4.55 0.75 34.74
C ASP A 116 -5.72 1.43 35.49
N THR A 117 -6.66 0.59 35.92
CA THR A 117 -7.57 0.70 37.08
C THR A 117 -9.06 1.05 36.88
N HIS A 118 -9.86 0.00 37.12
CA HIS A 118 -11.07 -0.10 37.96
C HIS A 118 -12.43 0.56 37.57
N ASP A 119 -13.42 -0.35 37.51
CA ASP A 119 -14.78 -0.31 38.06
C ASP A 119 -15.89 0.56 37.43
N ASN A 120 -16.90 -0.18 36.94
CA ASN A 120 -18.36 -0.02 37.05
C ASN A 120 -19.09 1.27 36.57
N GLU A 121 -20.08 1.02 35.71
CA GLU A 121 -21.35 1.73 35.57
C GLU A 121 -21.36 3.22 35.19
N VAL A 122 -21.16 3.57 33.91
CA VAL A 122 -21.75 4.80 33.33
C VAL A 122 -22.24 4.60 31.88
N LYS A 123 -23.50 4.18 31.77
CA LYS A 123 -24.61 4.79 31.00
C LYS A 123 -24.29 5.37 29.61
N GLU A 124 -24.70 4.61 28.58
CA GLU A 124 -25.43 4.94 27.32
C GLU A 124 -25.13 6.21 26.47
N GLY A 125 -24.32 7.18 26.92
CA GLY A 125 -24.01 8.41 26.18
C GLY A 125 -22.67 8.38 25.42
N VAL A 126 -21.73 7.52 25.81
CA VAL A 126 -20.36 7.46 25.26
C VAL A 126 -20.28 6.68 23.94
N GLY A 127 -21.28 5.84 23.64
CA GLY A 127 -21.30 4.99 22.43
C GLY A 127 -21.39 5.75 21.11
N LYS A 128 -21.98 6.96 21.09
CA LYS A 128 -22.13 7.76 19.85
C LYS A 128 -20.87 8.57 19.50
N LEU A 129 -20.16 9.10 20.49
CA LEU A 129 -18.92 9.86 20.27
C LEU A 129 -17.78 8.93 19.84
N THR A 130 -17.64 7.77 20.49
CA THR A 130 -16.64 6.75 20.15
C THR A 130 -16.90 6.09 18.80
N GLN A 131 -18.16 5.85 18.41
CA GLN A 131 -18.52 5.34 17.08
C GLN A 131 -18.30 6.34 15.95
N GLY A 132 -18.34 7.64 16.22
CA GLY A 132 -17.98 8.69 15.26
C GLY A 132 -16.47 8.73 15.05
N MET A 133 -15.70 8.66 16.14
CA MET A 133 -14.24 8.64 16.11
C MET A 133 -13.68 7.42 15.38
N GLY A 134 -14.26 6.22 15.58
CA GLY A 134 -13.86 5.02 14.86
C GLY A 134 -14.13 5.08 13.35
N TYR A 135 -15.19 5.78 12.91
CA TYR A 135 -15.47 5.98 11.49
C TYR A 135 -14.43 6.87 10.82
N PHE A 136 -14.07 8.00 11.45
CA PHE A 136 -13.05 8.89 10.92
C PHE A 136 -11.65 8.29 11.02
N ALA A 137 -11.36 7.47 12.03
CA ALA A 137 -10.10 6.75 12.15
C ALA A 137 -9.89 5.75 11.01
N VAL A 138 -10.91 4.93 10.69
CA VAL A 138 -10.83 3.97 9.58
C VAL A 138 -10.66 4.68 8.24
N LEU A 139 -11.40 5.77 8.00
CA LEU A 139 -11.25 6.54 6.77
C LEU A 139 -9.92 7.30 6.69
N GLY A 140 -9.42 7.81 7.82
CA GLY A 140 -8.12 8.45 7.90
C GLY A 140 -6.99 7.47 7.62
N ALA A 141 -7.05 6.27 8.19
CA ALA A 141 -6.10 5.19 7.91
C ALA A 141 -6.16 4.77 6.43
N ALA A 142 -7.35 4.65 5.85
CA ALA A 142 -7.54 4.37 4.43
C ALA A 142 -7.06 5.50 3.49
N LEU A 143 -6.70 6.67 4.02
CA LEU A 143 -6.09 7.78 3.29
C LEU A 143 -4.58 7.90 3.54
N SER A 144 -3.96 7.01 4.32
CA SER A 144 -2.51 7.06 4.55
C SER A 144 -1.75 6.81 3.26
N PRO A 145 -0.74 7.64 2.88
CA PRO A 145 0.15 7.27 1.78
C PRO A 145 0.89 5.96 2.10
N ASP A 146 1.19 5.20 1.06
CA ASP A 146 1.94 3.95 1.16
C ASP A 146 3.32 4.07 0.47
N PRO A 147 4.42 3.75 1.19
CA PRO A 147 5.77 3.81 0.64
C PRO A 147 6.14 2.63 -0.29
N SER A 148 5.29 1.61 -0.46
CA SER A 148 5.64 0.40 -1.24
C SER A 148 6.06 0.67 -2.69
N ILE A 149 5.59 1.78 -3.26
CA ILE A 149 5.88 2.18 -4.64
C ILE A 149 7.24 2.87 -4.80
N ILE A 150 7.84 3.37 -3.71
CA ILE A 150 9.08 4.16 -3.73
C ILE A 150 10.24 3.41 -4.41
N PRO A 151 10.51 2.11 -4.11
CA PRO A 151 11.61 1.40 -4.75
C PRO A 151 11.48 1.33 -6.27
N ILE A 152 10.26 1.22 -6.80
CA ILE A 152 10.02 1.24 -8.26
C ILE A 152 10.24 2.64 -8.82
N TYR A 153 9.91 3.70 -8.08
CA TYR A 153 10.15 5.07 -8.53
C TYR A 153 11.64 5.42 -8.57
N LEU A 154 12.48 4.77 -7.77
CA LEU A 154 13.93 4.94 -7.86
C LEU A 154 14.45 4.60 -9.26
N SER A 155 13.91 3.57 -9.93
CA SER A 155 14.32 3.24 -11.30
C SER A 155 13.92 4.30 -12.33
N ALA A 156 12.95 5.17 -12.01
CA ALA A 156 12.59 6.28 -12.88
C ALA A 156 13.56 7.47 -12.80
N ILE A 157 14.44 7.53 -11.80
CA ILE A 157 15.46 8.59 -11.71
C ILE A 157 16.39 8.55 -12.93
N SER A 158 16.78 7.35 -13.37
CA SER A 158 17.64 7.17 -14.55
C SER A 158 16.90 7.35 -15.87
N ALA A 159 15.60 7.02 -15.91
CA ALA A 159 14.77 7.08 -17.11
C ALA A 159 14.11 8.46 -17.34
N GLY A 160 14.02 9.29 -16.29
CA GLY A 160 13.52 10.66 -16.35
C GLY A 160 12.07 10.83 -15.86
N PHE A 161 11.67 12.09 -15.72
CA PHE A 161 10.40 12.47 -15.09
C PHE A 161 9.15 11.94 -15.82
N TYR A 162 9.14 11.94 -17.15
CA TYR A 162 8.01 11.43 -17.92
C TYR A 162 7.76 9.93 -17.66
N PHE A 163 8.83 9.16 -17.46
CA PHE A 163 8.70 7.75 -17.11
C PHE A 163 8.09 7.57 -15.71
N ALA A 164 8.43 8.44 -14.76
CA ALA A 164 7.79 8.44 -13.45
C ALA A 164 6.27 8.70 -13.52
N LEU A 165 5.82 9.56 -14.44
CA LEU A 165 4.39 9.78 -14.68
C LEU A 165 3.70 8.54 -15.27
N GLU A 166 4.38 7.82 -16.17
CA GLU A 166 3.88 6.56 -16.72
C GLU A 166 3.72 5.50 -15.62
N LEU A 167 4.74 5.31 -14.78
CA LEU A 167 4.68 4.40 -13.63
C LEU A 167 3.58 4.82 -12.65
N SER A 168 3.40 6.13 -12.43
CA SER A 168 2.32 6.67 -11.60
C SER A 168 0.93 6.31 -12.12
N ALA A 169 0.70 6.50 -13.42
CA ALA A 169 -0.58 6.19 -14.05
C ALA A 169 -0.89 4.69 -13.97
N VAL A 170 0.10 3.85 -14.27
CA VAL A 170 -0.05 2.38 -14.25
C VAL A 170 -0.31 1.88 -12.83
N PHE A 171 0.49 2.31 -11.87
CA PHE A 171 0.27 1.99 -10.46
C PHE A 171 -1.11 2.45 -9.99
N ALA A 172 -1.51 3.68 -10.32
CA ALA A 172 -2.78 4.23 -9.85
C ALA A 172 -3.99 3.47 -10.41
N ILE A 173 -3.99 3.18 -11.72
CA ILE A 173 -5.05 2.43 -12.37
C ILE A 173 -5.12 1.01 -11.78
N ALA A 174 -3.98 0.34 -11.66
CA ALA A 174 -3.89 -1.03 -11.13
C ALA A 174 -4.43 -1.11 -9.69
N SER A 175 -4.00 -0.19 -8.81
CA SER A 175 -4.42 -0.15 -7.41
C SER A 175 -5.91 0.17 -7.28
N ILE A 176 -6.40 1.23 -7.93
CA ILE A 176 -7.82 1.63 -7.83
C ILE A 176 -8.73 0.50 -8.35
N LEU A 177 -8.42 -0.08 -9.50
CA LEU A 177 -9.23 -1.18 -10.07
C LEU A 177 -9.24 -2.39 -9.14
N THR A 178 -8.09 -2.75 -8.55
CA THR A 178 -7.98 -3.88 -7.63
C THR A 178 -8.85 -3.67 -6.38
N LEU A 179 -8.78 -2.50 -5.74
CA LEU A 179 -9.62 -2.22 -4.56
C LEU A 179 -11.10 -2.32 -4.91
N LEU A 180 -11.54 -1.66 -5.98
CA LEU A 180 -12.95 -1.64 -6.36
C LEU A 180 -13.47 -3.03 -6.71
N LEU A 181 -12.64 -3.85 -7.36
CA LEU A 181 -12.95 -5.23 -7.67
C LEU A 181 -13.11 -6.05 -6.38
N LEU A 182 -12.16 -5.94 -5.45
CA LEU A 182 -12.20 -6.68 -4.18
C LEU A 182 -13.34 -6.24 -3.27
N VAL A 183 -13.64 -4.93 -3.20
CA VAL A 183 -14.81 -4.41 -2.50
C VAL A 183 -16.09 -5.00 -3.09
N LYS A 184 -16.22 -5.02 -4.43
CA LYS A 184 -17.37 -5.63 -5.11
C LYS A 184 -17.49 -7.12 -4.76
N LEU A 185 -16.40 -7.89 -4.85
CA LEU A 185 -16.38 -9.31 -4.48
C LEU A 185 -16.72 -9.51 -3.00
N GLY A 186 -16.21 -8.65 -2.11
CA GLY A 186 -16.50 -8.65 -0.68
C GLY A 186 -17.99 -8.49 -0.37
N THR A 187 -18.71 -7.67 -1.15
CA THR A 187 -20.16 -7.51 -0.98
C THR A 187 -20.98 -8.75 -1.35
N VAL A 188 -20.47 -9.63 -2.20
CA VAL A 188 -21.14 -10.90 -2.59
C VAL A 188 -20.88 -12.01 -1.55
N GLY A 189 -20.21 -11.70 -0.44
CA GLY A 189 -19.97 -12.65 0.67
C GLY A 189 -18.63 -13.37 0.60
N LEU A 190 -17.78 -13.07 -0.39
CA LEU A 190 -16.42 -13.63 -0.48
C LEU A 190 -15.46 -13.06 0.56
N ALA A 191 -15.83 -11.99 1.29
CA ALA A 191 -15.01 -11.38 2.33
C ALA A 191 -14.47 -12.42 3.34
N LYS A 192 -15.33 -13.34 3.81
CA LYS A 192 -14.95 -14.42 4.75
C LYS A 192 -13.95 -15.44 4.17
N THR A 193 -13.86 -15.55 2.85
CA THR A 193 -12.96 -16.50 2.18
C THR A 193 -11.57 -15.89 2.04
N PHE A 194 -11.48 -14.59 1.75
CA PHE A 194 -10.20 -13.88 1.62
C PHE A 194 -9.62 -13.42 2.96
N GLU A 195 -10.45 -13.22 3.99
CA GLU A 195 -10.00 -12.95 5.36
C GLU A 195 -9.11 -14.08 5.92
N LYS A 196 -9.19 -15.28 5.32
CA LYS A 196 -8.33 -16.41 5.66
C LYS A 196 -6.94 -16.34 5.01
N ILE A 197 -6.71 -15.47 4.04
CA ILE A 197 -5.40 -15.31 3.40
C ILE A 197 -4.55 -14.40 4.30
N PRO A 198 -3.45 -14.90 4.88
CA PRO A 198 -2.59 -14.09 5.72
C PRO A 198 -1.95 -12.94 4.94
N GLU A 199 -2.09 -11.71 5.45
CA GLU A 199 -1.50 -10.48 4.89
C GLU A 199 -0.01 -10.63 4.59
N LYS A 200 0.72 -11.37 5.43
CA LYS A 200 2.16 -11.62 5.29
C LYS A 200 2.56 -12.14 3.92
N TYR A 201 1.70 -12.90 3.21
CA TYR A 201 2.06 -13.42 1.89
C TYR A 201 2.01 -12.34 0.81
N ASN A 202 1.08 -11.38 0.92
CA ASN A 202 1.01 -10.26 -0.01
C ASN A 202 2.20 -9.32 0.19
N ASP A 203 2.49 -8.95 1.44
CA ASP A 203 3.65 -8.13 1.79
C ASP A 203 4.95 -8.76 1.29
N SER A 204 5.10 -10.07 1.51
CA SER A 204 6.27 -10.81 1.05
C SER A 204 6.39 -10.82 -0.47
N LEU A 205 5.28 -10.99 -1.19
CA LEU A 205 5.29 -11.03 -2.64
C LEU A 205 5.63 -9.67 -3.24
N VAL A 206 5.12 -8.57 -2.67
CA VAL A 206 5.52 -7.20 -3.04
C VAL A 206 7.03 -7.04 -2.86
N GLY A 207 7.58 -7.45 -1.71
CA GLY A 207 9.01 -7.40 -1.44
C GLY A 207 9.84 -8.19 -2.45
N PHE A 208 9.44 -9.43 -2.77
CA PHE A 208 10.15 -10.25 -3.76
C PHE A 208 10.05 -9.70 -5.18
N VAL A 209 8.93 -9.09 -5.57
CA VAL A 209 8.80 -8.40 -6.87
C VAL A 209 9.77 -7.22 -6.93
N ILE A 210 9.86 -6.41 -5.87
CA ILE A 210 10.81 -5.30 -5.78
C ILE A 210 12.25 -5.81 -5.89
N ALA A 211 12.59 -6.88 -5.17
CA ALA A 211 13.92 -7.48 -5.24
C ALA A 211 14.24 -8.01 -6.65
N ALA A 212 13.29 -8.66 -7.32
CA ALA A 212 13.46 -9.17 -8.69
C ALA A 212 13.70 -8.02 -9.69
N ILE A 213 12.98 -6.91 -9.57
CA ILE A 213 13.22 -5.72 -10.39
C ILE A 213 14.60 -5.12 -10.07
N GLY A 214 15.01 -5.09 -8.80
CA GLY A 214 16.36 -4.67 -8.40
C GLY A 214 17.47 -5.52 -9.03
N VAL A 215 17.29 -6.84 -9.09
CA VAL A 215 18.19 -7.76 -9.80
C VAL A 215 18.20 -7.46 -11.30
N TYR A 216 17.04 -7.22 -11.90
CA TYR A 216 16.98 -6.81 -13.31
C TYR A 216 17.75 -5.51 -13.54
N VAL A 217 17.60 -4.50 -12.67
CA VAL A 217 18.38 -3.25 -12.72
C VAL A 217 19.88 -3.52 -12.61
N LEU A 218 20.31 -4.55 -11.87
CA LEU A 218 21.72 -4.94 -11.74
C LEU A 218 22.28 -5.60 -12.99
N VAL A 219 21.49 -6.43 -13.65
CA VAL A 219 21.91 -7.26 -14.78
C VAL A 219 21.74 -6.56 -16.13
N ALA A 220 20.73 -5.70 -16.27
CA ALA A 220 20.35 -5.05 -17.52
C ALA A 220 21.04 -3.68 -17.77
N ARG A 221 22.04 -3.32 -16.96
CA ARG A 221 22.79 -2.05 -17.05
C ARG A 221 23.58 -1.91 -18.34
#